data_AF-A0A4Y9FNB6-F1
#
_entry.id   AF-A0A4Y9FNB6-F1
#
_cell.length_a   1.000
_cell.length_b   1.000
_cell.length_c   1.000
_cell.angle_alpha   90.00
_cell.angle_beta   90.00
_cell.angle_gamma   90.00
#
_symmetry.space_group_name_H-M   'P 1'
#
loop_
_entity.id
_entity.type
_entity.pdbx_description
1 polymer ?
#
loop_
_entity_poly.entity_id
_entity_poly.type
_entity_poly.pdbx_seq_one_letter_code
_entity_poly.pdbx_strand_id
1 'polypeptide(L)'
;MTTKTLQRYRDILPDHVRRIQGGVERVVYLTTPEAGRALTREVQRLVHPSLQPHFLVLPIIDERGRLTDDGFTGAWEEAPAPVVVPAAPTTPPPLPNQLPVWGGRD
;
A
#
# COMPACT_ATOMS: atom_id res chain seq x y z
N MET A 1 -11.86 -24.70 -1.55
CA MET A 1 -10.86 -23.94 -2.34
C MET A 1 -9.49 -24.53 -2.03
N THR A 2 -8.69 -24.93 -3.01
CA THR A 2 -7.31 -25.38 -2.77
C THR A 2 -6.43 -24.16 -2.50
N THR A 3 -5.72 -24.16 -1.38
CA THR A 3 -4.74 -23.14 -1.01
C THR A 3 -3.78 -22.90 -2.18
N LYS A 4 -3.58 -21.64 -2.57
CA LYS A 4 -2.59 -21.34 -3.61
C LYS A 4 -1.21 -21.82 -3.14
N THR A 5 -0.54 -22.60 -3.97
CA THR A 5 0.82 -23.05 -3.71
C THR A 5 1.78 -21.86 -3.69
N LEU A 6 2.88 -21.99 -2.96
CA LEU A 6 3.89 -20.93 -2.79
C LEU A 6 4.40 -20.39 -4.14
N GLN A 7 4.57 -21.28 -5.13
CA GLN A 7 4.95 -20.90 -6.49
C GLN A 7 3.96 -19.91 -7.12
N ARG A 8 2.66 -20.13 -6.93
CA ARG A 8 1.64 -19.25 -7.50
C ARG A 8 1.68 -17.84 -6.90
N TYR A 9 2.13 -17.68 -5.65
CA TYR A 9 2.32 -16.35 -5.08
C TYR A 9 3.49 -15.62 -5.74
N ARG A 10 4.57 -16.32 -6.06
CA ARG A 10 5.71 -15.74 -6.78
C ARG A 10 5.31 -15.24 -8.17
N ASP A 11 4.45 -15.98 -8.85
CA ASP A 11 4.04 -15.63 -10.21
C ASP A 11 3.10 -14.40 -10.24
N ILE A 12 2.27 -14.20 -9.21
CA ILE A 12 1.29 -13.09 -9.16
C ILE A 12 1.81 -11.82 -8.49
N LEU A 13 2.84 -11.91 -7.62
CA LEU A 13 3.39 -10.76 -6.91
C LEU A 13 3.86 -9.63 -7.84
N PRO A 14 4.57 -9.89 -8.96
CA PRO A 14 4.99 -8.85 -9.89
C PRO A 14 3.82 -8.08 -10.51
N ASP A 15 2.73 -8.77 -10.86
CA ASP A 15 1.53 -8.14 -11.40
C ASP A 15 0.87 -7.23 -10.35
N HIS A 16 0.79 -7.69 -9.11
CA HIS A 16 0.25 -6.90 -8.01
C HIS A 16 1.11 -5.68 -7.67
N VAL A 17 2.44 -5.81 -7.71
CA VAL A 17 3.36 -4.67 -7.59
C VAL A 17 3.12 -3.65 -8.70
N ARG A 18 2.98 -4.10 -9.95
CA ARG A 18 2.67 -3.23 -11.09
C ARG A 18 1.34 -2.50 -10.90
N ARG A 19 0.32 -3.18 -10.38
CA ARG A 19 -0.99 -2.56 -10.08
C ARG A 19 -0.90 -1.50 -8.99
N ILE A 20 -0.14 -1.75 -7.92
CA ILE A 20 0.07 -0.77 -6.85
C ILE A 20 0.76 0.48 -7.42
N GLN A 21 1.81 0.29 -8.23
CA GLN A 21 2.46 1.39 -8.94
C GLN A 21 1.53 2.13 -9.91
N GLY A 22 0.53 1.43 -10.47
CA GLY A 22 -0.51 1.99 -11.31
C GLY A 22 -1.64 2.72 -10.55
N GLY A 23 -1.54 2.86 -9.22
CA GLY A 23 -2.50 3.60 -8.40
C GLY A 23 -3.48 2.73 -7.62
N VAL A 24 -3.33 1.41 -7.63
CA VAL A 24 -4.09 0.55 -6.70
C VAL A 24 -3.58 0.81 -5.28
N GLU A 25 -4.49 1.18 -4.38
CA GLU A 25 -4.12 1.55 -3.02
C GLU A 25 -3.53 0.37 -2.25
N ARG A 26 -4.18 -0.80 -2.28
CA ARG A 26 -3.78 -1.97 -1.50
C ARG A 26 -4.17 -3.28 -2.20
N VAL A 27 -3.40 -4.33 -1.91
CA VAL A 27 -3.66 -5.70 -2.35
C VAL A 27 -3.88 -6.56 -1.11
N VAL A 28 -5.06 -7.17 -1.02
CA VAL A 28 -5.47 -7.99 0.12
C VAL A 28 -5.41 -9.46 -0.25
N TYR A 29 -4.74 -10.25 0.59
CA TYR A 29 -4.68 -11.70 0.48
C TYR A 29 -5.41 -12.36 1.65
N LEU A 30 -6.43 -13.14 1.31
CA LEU A 30 -7.13 -13.98 2.27
C LEU A 30 -6.50 -15.37 2.23
N THR A 31 -5.96 -15.80 3.36
CA THR A 31 -5.12 -17.00 3.42
C THR A 31 -5.47 -17.87 4.61
N THR A 32 -5.01 -19.11 4.59
CA THR A 32 -4.86 -19.89 5.82
C THR A 32 -3.67 -19.34 6.64
N PRO A 33 -3.57 -19.65 7.95
CA PRO A 33 -2.45 -19.19 8.76
C PRO A 33 -1.07 -19.59 8.20
N GLU A 34 -0.94 -20.81 7.68
CA GLU A 34 0.31 -21.29 7.08
C GLU A 34 0.65 -20.56 5.78
N ALA A 35 -0.33 -20.42 4.89
CA ALA A 35 -0.15 -19.71 3.63
C ALA A 35 0.15 -18.22 3.85
N GLY A 36 -0.46 -17.59 4.86
CA GLY A 36 -0.19 -16.21 5.24
C GLY A 36 1.27 -16.01 5.67
N ARG A 37 1.79 -16.88 6.54
CA ARG A 37 3.20 -16.84 6.96
C ARG A 37 4.18 -17.02 5.79
N ALA A 38 3.86 -17.93 4.87
CA ALA A 38 4.66 -18.12 3.67
C ALA A 38 4.65 -16.88 2.77
N LEU A 39 3.47 -16.30 2.56
CA LEU A 39 3.29 -15.12 1.72
C LEU A 39 3.99 -13.89 2.30
N THR A 40 3.88 -13.63 3.60
CA THR A 40 4.58 -12.50 4.25
C THR A 40 6.09 -12.57 4.05
N ARG A 41 6.68 -13.77 4.15
CA ARG A 41 8.12 -13.97 3.89
C ARG A 41 8.49 -13.70 2.43
N GLU A 42 7.65 -14.12 1.49
CA GLU A 42 7.90 -13.87 0.07
C GLU A 42 7.73 -12.38 -0.28
N VAL A 43 6.75 -11.69 0.31
CA VAL A 43 6.59 -10.23 0.17
C VAL A 43 7.83 -9.51 0.70
N GLN A 44 8.29 -9.84 1.91
CA GLN A 44 9.50 -9.23 2.48
C GLN A 44 10.76 -9.48 1.65
N ARG A 45 10.82 -10.63 0.95
CA ARG A 45 11.97 -11.02 0.13
C ARG A 45 11.95 -10.38 -1.26
N LEU A 46 10.78 -10.29 -1.89
CA LEU A 46 10.64 -9.97 -3.32
C LEU A 46 10.10 -8.56 -3.58
N VAL A 47 9.44 -7.93 -2.60
CA VAL A 47 8.81 -6.63 -2.75
C VAL A 47 9.66 -5.56 -2.07
N HIS A 48 9.86 -4.45 -2.77
CA HIS A 48 10.58 -3.29 -2.22
C HIS A 48 9.93 -2.79 -0.92
N PRO A 49 10.70 -2.46 0.13
CA PRO A 49 10.17 -2.07 1.44
C PRO A 49 9.11 -0.97 1.41
N SER A 50 9.21 0.00 0.51
CA SER A 50 8.23 1.08 0.36
C SER A 50 6.86 0.61 -0.12
N LEU A 51 6.79 -0.55 -0.79
CA LEU A 51 5.54 -1.11 -1.32
C LEU A 51 4.92 -2.14 -0.37
N GLN A 52 5.66 -2.63 0.63
CA GLN A 52 5.19 -3.64 1.58
C GLN A 52 3.95 -3.21 2.38
N PRO A 53 3.78 -1.94 2.81
CA PRO A 53 2.56 -1.49 3.52
C PRO A 53 1.28 -1.62 2.69
N HIS A 54 1.39 -1.71 1.37
CA HIS A 54 0.26 -1.87 0.47
C HIS A 54 -0.21 -3.33 0.34
N PHE A 55 0.51 -4.28 0.94
CA PHE A 55 0.14 -5.69 0.96
C PHE A 55 -0.43 -6.08 2.32
N LEU A 56 -1.72 -6.43 2.35
CA LEU A 56 -2.41 -6.91 3.54
C LEU A 56 -2.60 -8.42 3.46
N VAL A 57 -2.13 -9.15 4.47
CA VAL A 57 -2.26 -10.61 4.56
C VAL A 57 -3.16 -10.94 5.73
N LEU A 58 -4.34 -11.49 5.45
CA LEU A 58 -5.38 -11.81 6.42
C LEU A 58 -5.53 -13.34 6.54
N PRO A 59 -5.03 -13.96 7.63
CA PRO A 59 -5.09 -15.41 7.83
C PRO A 59 -6.48 -15.86 8.34
N ILE A 60 -7.54 -15.52 7.61
CA ILE A 60 -8.93 -15.68 8.03
C ILE A 60 -9.64 -16.87 7.39
N ILE A 61 -8.90 -17.76 6.71
CA ILE A 61 -9.46 -18.93 6.04
C ILE A 61 -9.03 -20.21 6.79
N ASP A 62 -9.95 -21.13 7.06
CA ASP A 62 -9.63 -22.47 7.58
C ASP A 62 -9.13 -23.44 6.50
N GLU A 63 -8.69 -24.63 6.92
CA GLU A 63 -8.25 -25.70 6.02
C GLU A 63 -9.35 -26.19 5.06
N ARG A 64 -10.62 -25.93 5.36
CA ARG A 64 -11.79 -26.27 4.54
C ARG A 64 -12.17 -25.14 3.57
N GLY A 65 -11.50 -24.00 3.64
CA GLY A 65 -11.77 -22.82 2.82
C GLY A 65 -12.93 -21.95 3.32
N ARG A 66 -13.32 -22.07 4.59
CA ARG A 66 -14.33 -21.21 5.23
C ARG A 66 -13.68 -20.02 5.90
N LEU A 67 -14.38 -18.89 5.89
CA LEU A 67 -13.97 -17.73 6.68
C LEU A 67 -14.16 -18.06 8.16
N THR A 68 -13.08 -17.99 8.93
CA THR A 68 -13.08 -18.25 10.37
C THR A 68 -13.32 -16.99 11.20
N ASP A 69 -13.28 -15.83 10.55
CA ASP A 69 -13.36 -14.54 11.21
C ASP A 69 -14.60 -13.80 10.70
N ASP A 70 -15.55 -13.54 11.61
CA ASP A 70 -16.70 -12.64 11.37
C ASP A 70 -16.26 -11.17 11.29
N GLY A 71 -15.02 -10.87 11.69
CA GLY A 71 -14.38 -9.55 11.71
C GLY A 71 -13.69 -9.16 10.40
N PHE A 72 -14.00 -9.82 9.27
CA PHE A 72 -13.64 -9.31 7.94
C PHE A 72 -14.01 -7.82 7.78
N THR A 73 -15.03 -7.35 8.50
CA THR A 73 -15.45 -5.95 8.56
C THR A 73 -14.48 -5.04 9.33
N GLY A 74 -13.84 -5.51 10.41
CA GLY A 74 -13.01 -4.69 11.29
C GLY A 74 -11.59 -4.41 10.76
N ALA A 75 -11.00 -5.34 10.01
CA ALA A 75 -9.70 -5.15 9.39
C ALA A 75 -9.68 -4.07 8.27
N TRP A 76 -10.87 -3.64 7.82
CA TRP A 76 -11.06 -2.58 6.83
C TRP A 76 -11.25 -1.19 7.46
N GLU A 77 -11.66 -1.09 8.72
CA GLU A 77 -11.84 0.20 9.41
C GLU A 77 -10.51 0.79 9.89
N GLU A 78 -9.52 -0.05 10.18
CA GLU A 78 -8.21 0.40 10.67
C GLU A 78 -7.18 0.48 9.54
N ALA A 79 -7.47 1.32 8.55
CA ALA A 79 -6.37 1.87 7.78
C ALA A 79 -5.53 2.71 8.75
N PRO A 80 -4.19 2.52 8.84
CA PRO A 80 -3.37 3.61 9.33
C PRO A 80 -3.68 4.75 8.38
N ALA A 81 -4.28 5.83 8.92
CA ALA A 81 -4.43 7.06 8.17
C ALA A 81 -3.07 7.31 7.51
N PRO A 82 -3.02 7.69 6.22
CA PRO A 82 -1.78 8.22 5.69
C PRO A 82 -1.32 9.22 6.73
N VAL A 83 -0.09 9.09 7.23
CA VAL A 83 0.51 10.10 8.08
C VAL A 83 0.64 11.31 7.18
N VAL A 84 -0.46 12.06 7.06
CA VAL A 84 -0.48 13.45 6.67
C VAL A 84 0.25 14.08 7.83
N VAL A 85 1.57 14.08 7.72
CA VAL A 85 2.40 15.09 8.37
C VAL A 85 1.60 16.38 8.21
N PRO A 86 1.14 17.01 9.31
CA PRO A 86 0.48 18.30 9.18
C PRO A 86 1.50 19.15 8.42
N ALA A 87 1.16 19.48 7.17
CA ALA A 87 1.92 20.45 6.41
C ALA A 87 1.96 21.65 7.34
N ALA A 88 3.14 21.92 7.90
CA ALA A 88 3.40 23.14 8.61
C ALA A 88 2.82 24.25 7.73
N PRO A 89 2.05 25.21 8.30
CA PRO A 89 1.50 26.30 7.51
C PRO A 89 2.68 26.93 6.78
N THR A 90 2.77 26.64 5.49
CA THR A 90 3.90 27.08 4.68
C THR A 90 3.54 28.52 4.41
N THR A 91 4.03 29.40 5.28
CA THR A 91 4.04 30.83 5.05
C THR A 91 4.53 31.01 3.61
N PRO A 92 3.74 31.63 2.71
CA PRO A 92 4.22 31.88 1.37
C PRO A 92 5.55 32.64 1.48
N PRO A 93 6.59 32.25 0.73
CA PRO A 93 7.86 32.96 0.77
C PRO A 93 7.57 34.44 0.43
N PRO A 94 8.13 35.41 1.17
CA PRO A 94 7.95 36.81 0.85
C PRO A 94 8.44 37.04 -0.57
N LEU A 95 7.56 37.55 -1.43
CA LEU A 95 7.91 38.01 -2.77
C LEU A 95 9.12 38.96 -2.64
N PRO A 96 10.23 38.72 -3.35
CA PRO A 96 11.32 39.68 -3.35
C PRO A 96 10.80 41.02 -3.90
N ASN A 97 10.92 42.01 -3.04
CA ASN A 97 10.63 43.41 -3.32
C ASN A 97 11.45 43.85 -4.55
N GLN A 98 10.73 44.32 -5.57
CA GLN A 98 11.16 45.28 -6.59
C GLN A 98 12.41 44.95 -7.44
N LEU A 99 12.17 44.72 -8.73
CA LEU A 99 13.12 45.12 -9.77
C LEU A 99 12.66 46.50 -10.32
N PRO A 100 13.52 47.52 -10.37
CA PRO A 100 13.18 48.79 -10.97
C PRO A 100 13.01 48.60 -12.48
N VAL A 101 11.78 48.78 -12.98
CA VAL A 101 11.55 48.94 -14.41
C VAL A 101 12.14 50.30 -14.80
N TRP A 102 13.40 50.25 -15.24
CA TRP A 102 13.99 51.32 -16.03
C TRP A 102 13.17 51.48 -17.31
N GLY A 103 12.83 52.73 -17.59
CA GLY A 103 11.75 53.12 -18.50
C GLY A 103 12.01 52.93 -19.99
N GLY A 104 11.02 53.30 -20.78
CA GLY A 104 11.15 53.46 -22.22
C GLY A 104 9.82 53.35 -22.94
N ARG A 105 9.18 54.49 -23.19
CA ARG A 105 8.13 54.67 -24.19
C ARG A 105 8.70 54.39 -25.57
N ASP A 106 7.89 53.82 -26.45
CA ASP A 106 7.62 54.38 -27.79
C ASP A 106 6.17 54.05 -28.16
#